data_AF-A8XF07-F1
#
_entry.id   AF-A8XF07-F1
#
_cell.length_a   1.000
_cell.length_b   1.000
_cell.length_c   1.000
_cell.angle_alpha   90.00
_cell.angle_beta   90.00
_cell.angle_gamma   90.00
#
_symmetry.space_group_name_H-M   'P 1'
#
loop_
_entity.id
_entity.type
_entity.pdbx_description
1 polymer ?
#
loop_
_entity_poly.entity_id
_entity_poly.type
_entity_poly.pdbx_seq_one_letter_code
_entity_poly.pdbx_strand_id
1 'polypeptide(L)'
;MFQHSFSASVSRIATFEEDSIQPCDEQPETSNISLNPLSMVFNYKGSPVTIDLLECFACSSEAENCVDISHANNIFRVIVSAHAHLFLIQALNVSSLLLARTTSHLVAVNYLARQNEKIQQKLIALLESSESSDTASKEDIRQMLLLKNVVVTQRLNSLQQRPLPGIEVKKKKKKHGGVEGGRQVQNTTNENE
;
A
#
# COMPACT_ATOMS: atom_id res chain seq x y z
N MET A 1 -5.70 0.01 -15.03
CA MET A 1 -5.55 0.69 -13.72
C MET A 1 -6.36 -0.14 -12.72
N PHE A 2 -5.77 -0.59 -11.62
CA PHE A 2 -6.44 -1.47 -10.65
C PHE A 2 -7.41 -0.62 -9.82
N GLN A 3 -8.70 -0.63 -10.15
CA GLN A 3 -9.74 0.07 -9.39
C GLN A 3 -10.68 -0.96 -8.78
N HIS A 4 -10.86 -0.91 -7.47
CA HIS A 4 -11.77 -1.76 -6.72
C HIS A 4 -12.90 -0.91 -6.17
N SER A 5 -14.13 -1.33 -6.38
CA SER A 5 -15.31 -0.73 -5.78
C SER A 5 -15.99 -1.74 -4.87
N PHE A 6 -16.31 -1.33 -3.66
CA PHE A 6 -16.98 -2.16 -2.67
C PHE A 6 -17.81 -1.29 -1.74
N SER A 7 -18.84 -1.86 -1.13
CA SER A 7 -19.63 -1.17 -0.12
C SER A 7 -19.03 -1.42 1.26
N ALA A 8 -18.94 -0.36 2.06
CA ALA A 8 -18.48 -0.42 3.45
C ALA A 8 -19.18 0.67 4.27
N SER A 9 -19.30 0.45 5.57
CA SER A 9 -19.81 1.48 6.47
C SER A 9 -18.66 2.36 6.91
N VAL A 10 -18.84 3.67 6.82
CA VAL A 10 -17.83 4.66 7.20
C VAL A 10 -18.41 5.55 8.28
N SER A 11 -17.63 5.80 9.34
CA SER A 11 -17.92 6.86 10.31
C SER A 11 -16.67 7.68 10.56
N ARG A 12 -16.85 8.94 10.95
CA ARG A 12 -15.78 9.73 11.55
C ARG A 12 -15.79 9.45 13.04
N ILE A 13 -14.68 8.94 13.54
CA ILE A 13 -14.56 8.56 14.96
C ILE A 13 -13.80 9.61 15.77
N ALA A 14 -13.03 10.47 15.10
CA ALA A 14 -12.39 11.60 15.75
C ALA A 14 -12.00 12.70 14.77
N THR A 15 -11.82 13.90 15.29
CA THR A 15 -11.19 15.04 14.63
C THR A 15 -9.95 15.48 15.40
N PHE A 16 -8.92 15.87 14.67
CA PHE A 16 -7.78 16.58 15.24
C PHE A 16 -8.13 18.07 15.29
N GLU A 17 -8.36 18.58 16.50
CA GLU A 17 -8.65 19.98 16.77
C GLU A 17 -7.53 20.55 17.62
N GLU A 18 -6.72 21.40 16.99
CA GLU A 18 -5.55 22.05 17.61
C GLU A 18 -4.64 21.02 18.28
N ASP A 19 -4.69 20.92 19.61
CA ASP A 19 -3.85 20.06 20.45
C ASP A 19 -4.59 18.82 20.99
N SER A 20 -5.78 18.51 20.48
CA SER A 20 -6.58 17.41 21.02
C SER A 20 -7.26 16.59 19.93
N ILE A 21 -7.38 15.29 20.21
CA ILE A 21 -8.22 14.39 19.41
C ILE A 21 -9.60 14.41 20.05
N GLN A 22 -10.55 15.05 19.38
CA GLN A 22 -11.94 15.11 19.81
C GLN A 22 -12.68 13.89 19.26
N PRO A 23 -13.20 12.99 20.11
CA PRO A 23 -13.99 11.86 19.64
C PRO A 23 -15.28 12.34 19.01
N CYS A 24 -15.70 11.65 17.96
CA CYS A 24 -16.93 11.90 17.22
C CYS A 24 -17.86 10.70 17.38
N ASP A 25 -19.04 10.92 17.98
CA ASP A 25 -20.11 9.91 18.06
C ASP A 25 -20.99 9.97 16.80
N GLU A 26 -20.37 9.75 15.64
CA GLU A 26 -21.09 9.70 14.36
C GLU A 26 -21.50 8.26 14.02
N GLN A 27 -22.77 8.08 13.66
CA GLN A 27 -23.27 6.78 13.21
C GLN A 27 -22.63 6.39 11.87
N PRO A 28 -22.22 5.12 11.70
CA PRO A 28 -21.69 4.66 10.42
C PRO A 28 -22.72 4.78 9.29
N GLU A 29 -22.28 5.35 8.18
CA GLU A 29 -23.04 5.46 6.93
C GLU A 29 -22.48 4.47 5.91
N THR A 30 -23.35 3.68 5.29
CA THR A 30 -22.94 2.79 4.19
C THR A 30 -22.64 3.63 2.95
N SER A 31 -21.39 3.58 2.50
CA SER A 31 -20.96 4.21 1.25
C SER A 31 -20.35 3.19 0.30
N ASN A 32 -20.46 3.47 -0.99
CA ASN A 32 -19.60 2.84 -1.99
C ASN A 32 -18.22 3.48 -1.90
N ILE A 33 -17.22 2.66 -1.67
CA ILE A 33 -15.82 3.05 -1.64
C ILE A 33 -15.20 2.66 -2.97
N SER A 34 -14.64 3.64 -3.66
CA SER A 34 -13.79 3.46 -4.83
C SER A 34 -12.34 3.58 -4.39
N LEU A 35 -11.64 2.45 -4.37
CA LEU A 35 -10.23 2.37 -4.09
C LEU A 35 -9.44 2.22 -5.38
N ASN A 36 -8.46 3.09 -5.57
CA ASN A 36 -7.38 2.89 -6.52
C ASN A 36 -6.04 3.02 -5.79
N PRO A 37 -4.89 2.78 -6.44
CA PRO A 37 -3.61 2.77 -5.75
C PRO A 37 -3.16 4.15 -5.26
N LEU A 38 -3.77 5.26 -5.66
CA LEU A 38 -3.37 6.59 -5.19
C LEU A 38 -4.37 7.14 -4.18
N SER A 39 -5.65 6.79 -4.32
CA SER A 39 -6.70 7.38 -3.52
C SER A 39 -7.79 6.38 -3.16
N MET A 40 -8.34 6.56 -1.97
CA MET A 40 -9.65 6.01 -1.59
C MET A 40 -10.69 7.14 -1.66
N VAL A 41 -11.78 6.91 -2.39
CA VAL A 41 -12.86 7.88 -2.58
C VAL A 41 -14.17 7.29 -2.11
N PHE A 42 -14.94 8.04 -1.32
CA PHE A 42 -16.26 7.64 -0.85
C PHE A 42 -17.12 8.88 -0.57
N ASN A 43 -18.43 8.72 -0.41
CA ASN A 43 -19.31 9.80 0.03
C ASN A 43 -19.52 9.67 1.54
N TYR A 44 -19.47 10.79 2.24
CA TYR A 44 -19.74 10.87 3.67
C TYR A 44 -20.60 12.09 3.97
N LYS A 45 -21.75 11.90 4.63
CA LYS A 45 -22.71 12.99 4.91
C LYS A 45 -23.04 13.84 3.67
N GLY A 46 -23.25 13.16 2.53
CA GLY A 46 -23.57 13.78 1.24
C GLY A 46 -22.41 14.49 0.53
N SER A 47 -21.20 14.47 1.08
CA SER A 47 -20.01 15.10 0.47
C SER A 47 -18.97 14.05 0.04
N PRO A 48 -18.31 14.22 -1.13
CA PRO A 48 -17.24 13.33 -1.54
C PRO A 48 -16.00 13.55 -0.67
N VAL A 49 -15.46 12.46 -0.13
CA VAL A 49 -14.20 12.41 0.60
C VAL A 49 -13.19 11.67 -0.27
N THR A 50 -12.04 12.30 -0.48
CA THR A 50 -10.90 11.71 -1.17
C THR A 50 -9.73 11.63 -0.19
N ILE A 51 -9.27 10.42 0.08
CA ILE A 51 -8.11 10.12 0.91
C ILE A 51 -6.94 9.80 -0.01
N ASP A 52 -5.86 10.56 0.10
CA ASP A 52 -4.58 10.21 -0.53
C ASP A 52 -3.89 9.09 0.25
N LEU A 53 -3.71 7.93 -0.39
CA LEU A 53 -3.11 6.73 0.22
C LEU A 53 -1.59 6.84 0.43
N LEU A 54 -0.96 7.85 -0.17
CA LEU A 54 0.45 8.17 0.04
C LEU A 54 0.68 9.01 1.29
N GLU A 55 -0.34 9.76 1.72
CA GLU A 55 -0.24 10.71 2.84
C GLU A 55 -1.08 10.30 4.06
N CYS A 56 -2.00 9.34 3.90
CA CYS A 56 -2.81 8.84 5.01
C CYS A 56 -2.04 7.86 5.90
N PHE A 57 -2.45 7.81 7.16
CA PHE A 57 -2.16 6.67 8.03
C PHE A 57 -3.35 5.76 8.06
N ALA A 58 -3.12 4.45 7.96
CA ALA A 58 -4.19 3.51 8.18
C ALA A 58 -3.69 2.29 8.96
N CYS A 59 -4.50 1.84 9.89
CA CYS A 59 -4.26 0.65 10.69
C CYS A 59 -5.54 -0.18 10.81
N SER A 60 -5.39 -1.47 11.11
CA SER A 60 -6.51 -2.24 11.62
C SER A 60 -6.90 -1.70 13.00
N SER A 61 -8.20 -1.54 13.23
CA SER A 61 -8.73 -1.19 14.53
C SER A 61 -8.76 -2.41 15.47
N GLU A 62 -9.04 -2.18 16.76
CA GLU A 62 -9.31 -3.25 17.73
C GLU A 62 -10.64 -3.98 17.41
N ALA A 63 -11.57 -3.30 16.75
CA ALA A 63 -12.82 -3.89 16.29
C ALA A 63 -12.59 -4.77 15.04
N GLU A 64 -13.23 -5.94 15.02
CA GLU A 64 -13.14 -6.85 13.88
C GLU A 64 -13.59 -6.18 12.58
N ASN A 65 -12.85 -6.46 11.50
CA ASN A 65 -13.11 -5.95 10.16
C ASN A 65 -13.18 -4.41 10.06
N CYS A 66 -12.56 -3.69 10.99
CA CYS A 66 -12.48 -2.24 10.96
C CYS A 66 -11.06 -1.77 10.59
N VAL A 67 -11.00 -0.73 9.78
CA VAL A 67 -9.79 0.04 9.47
C VAL A 67 -9.99 1.45 9.97
N ASP A 68 -9.04 1.95 10.74
CA ASP A 68 -8.99 3.37 11.08
C ASP A 68 -8.01 4.07 10.13
N ILE A 69 -8.49 5.10 9.43
CA ILE A 69 -7.75 5.87 8.43
C ILE A 69 -7.72 7.33 8.87
N SER A 70 -6.53 7.83 9.18
CA SER A 70 -6.28 9.25 9.43
C SER A 70 -5.93 9.97 8.13
N HIS A 71 -6.71 11.00 7.82
CA HIS A 71 -6.51 11.87 6.66
C HIS A 71 -6.93 13.30 6.98
N ALA A 72 -6.05 14.26 6.69
CA ALA A 72 -6.17 15.64 7.14
C ALA A 72 -6.43 15.69 8.67
N ASN A 73 -7.48 16.38 9.09
CA ASN A 73 -7.84 16.53 10.50
C ASN A 73 -8.88 15.50 10.96
N ASN A 74 -9.08 14.40 10.21
CA ASN A 74 -10.14 13.44 10.52
C ASN A 74 -9.57 12.03 10.64
N ILE A 75 -10.15 11.26 11.57
CA ILE A 75 -9.98 9.81 11.64
C ILE A 75 -11.30 9.18 11.23
N PHE A 76 -11.27 8.46 10.12
CA PHE A 76 -12.40 7.69 9.61
C PHE A 76 -12.23 6.22 9.98
N ARG A 77 -13.29 5.61 10.50
CA ARG A 77 -13.41 4.16 10.61
C ARG A 77 -14.14 3.63 9.39
N VAL A 78 -13.50 2.72 8.68
CA VAL A 78 -14.05 1.98 7.56
C VAL A 78 -14.30 0.54 8.00
N ILE A 79 -15.57 0.17 8.07
CA ILE A 79 -16.04 -1.17 8.45
C ILE A 79 -16.29 -1.95 7.17
N VAL A 80 -15.45 -2.94 6.90
CA VAL A 80 -15.55 -3.78 5.69
C VAL A 80 -16.23 -5.11 6.01
N SER A 81 -16.69 -5.79 4.97
CA SER A 81 -17.42 -7.05 5.09
C SER A 81 -16.53 -8.25 5.50
N ALA A 82 -15.22 -8.24 5.17
CA ALA A 82 -14.28 -9.27 5.63
C ALA A 82 -12.81 -8.82 5.47
N HIS A 83 -11.94 -9.29 6.38
CA HIS A 83 -10.48 -9.21 6.32
C HIS A 83 -9.90 -7.80 6.03
N ALA A 84 -10.39 -6.79 6.77
CA ALA A 84 -9.93 -5.41 6.76
C ALA A 84 -8.41 -5.21 6.63
N HIS A 85 -7.66 -5.92 7.47
CA HIS A 85 -6.20 -5.81 7.52
C HIS A 85 -5.54 -6.27 6.22
N LEU A 86 -5.99 -7.35 5.59
CA LEU A 86 -5.42 -7.84 4.33
C LEU A 86 -5.71 -6.89 3.18
N PHE A 87 -6.94 -6.38 3.12
CA PHE A 87 -7.35 -5.39 2.12
C PHE A 87 -6.51 -4.12 2.21
N LEU A 88 -6.32 -3.62 3.43
CA LEU A 88 -5.55 -2.40 3.69
C LEU A 88 -4.07 -2.55 3.37
N ILE A 89 -3.46 -3.65 3.81
CA ILE A 89 -2.07 -3.99 3.51
C ILE A 89 -1.87 -4.04 1.99
N GLN A 90 -2.79 -4.68 1.27
CA GLN A 90 -2.73 -4.76 -0.18
C GLN A 90 -2.87 -3.38 -0.83
N ALA A 91 -3.82 -2.55 -0.40
CA ALA A 91 -4.04 -1.20 -0.93
C ALA A 91 -2.81 -0.29 -0.77
N LEU A 92 -2.22 -0.25 0.44
CA LEU A 92 -1.07 0.59 0.77
C LEU A 92 0.26 0.07 0.19
N ASN A 93 0.38 -1.24 -0.01
CA ASN A 93 1.54 -1.81 -0.70
C ASN A 93 1.45 -1.58 -2.21
N VAL A 94 0.25 -1.70 -2.79
CA VAL A 94 0.02 -1.43 -4.22
C VAL A 94 0.19 0.06 -4.53
N SER A 95 -0.14 0.97 -3.62
CA SER A 95 0.14 2.41 -3.79
C SER A 95 1.64 2.70 -3.93
N SER A 96 2.43 2.14 -3.01
CA SER A 96 3.89 2.26 -2.99
C SER A 96 4.54 1.58 -4.21
N LEU A 97 4.01 0.43 -4.64
CA LEU A 97 4.49 -0.32 -5.80
C LEU A 97 4.08 0.32 -7.13
N LEU A 98 2.91 0.97 -7.20
CA LEU A 98 2.48 1.71 -8.40
C LEU A 98 3.40 2.91 -8.63
N LEU A 99 3.74 3.68 -7.59
CA LEU A 99 4.79 4.71 -7.67
C LEU A 99 6.08 4.16 -8.30
N ALA A 100 6.51 2.96 -7.89
CA ALA A 100 7.71 2.29 -8.40
C ALA A 100 7.57 1.71 -9.83
N ARG A 101 6.35 1.59 -10.35
CA ARG A 101 6.05 1.06 -11.70
C ARG A 101 5.64 2.14 -12.70
N THR A 102 4.97 3.22 -12.27
CA THR A 102 4.53 4.33 -13.13
C THR A 102 5.58 5.43 -13.22
N THR A 103 6.41 5.58 -12.19
CA THR A 103 7.71 6.25 -12.28
C THR A 103 8.76 5.19 -12.00
N SER A 104 9.94 5.26 -12.62
CA SER A 104 11.01 4.26 -12.43
C SER A 104 11.15 3.86 -10.95
N HIS A 105 11.41 2.59 -10.65
CA HIS A 105 11.66 2.10 -9.28
C HIS A 105 12.61 3.02 -8.50
N LEU A 106 13.61 3.57 -9.21
CA LEU A 106 14.54 4.57 -8.70
C LEU A 106 13.86 5.86 -8.23
N VAL A 107 12.84 6.35 -8.95
CA VAL A 107 12.07 7.55 -8.59
C VAL A 107 11.24 7.31 -7.34
N ALA A 108 10.61 6.15 -7.17
CA ALA A 108 9.86 5.83 -5.96
C ALA A 108 10.77 5.69 -4.73
N VAL A 109 11.92 5.02 -4.88
CA VAL A 109 12.96 4.97 -3.84
C VAL A 109 13.44 6.38 -3.50
N ASN A 110 13.74 7.21 -4.50
CA ASN A 110 14.19 8.59 -4.29
C ASN A 110 13.11 9.47 -3.64
N TYR A 111 11.84 9.29 -4.00
CA TYR A 111 10.73 10.02 -3.39
C TYR A 111 10.58 9.67 -1.92
N LEU A 112 10.51 8.37 -1.59
CA LEU A 112 10.40 7.90 -0.21
C LEU A 112 11.64 8.25 0.61
N ALA A 113 12.84 8.19 0.02
CA ALA A 113 14.07 8.64 0.67
C ALA A 113 14.03 10.14 1.01
N ARG A 114 13.57 10.99 0.08
CA ARG A 114 13.40 12.44 0.34
C ARG A 114 12.34 12.72 1.40
N GLN A 115 11.24 11.97 1.42
CA GLN A 115 10.23 12.12 2.47
C GLN A 115 10.78 11.69 3.83
N ASN A 116 11.54 10.60 3.88
CA ASN A 116 12.22 10.15 5.09
C ASN A 116 13.17 11.22 5.63
N GLU A 117 14.00 11.79 4.75
CA GLU A 117 14.94 12.86 5.08
C GLU A 117 14.23 14.11 5.62
N LYS A 118 13.15 14.55 4.96
CA LYS A 118 12.34 15.69 5.43
C LYS A 118 11.76 15.46 6.82
N ILE A 119 11.27 14.24 7.09
CA ILE A 119 10.73 13.88 8.41
C ILE A 119 11.83 13.88 9.46
N GLN A 120 13.01 13.33 9.14
CA GLN A 120 14.17 13.33 10.04
C GLN A 120 14.66 14.75 10.34
N GLN A 121 14.74 15.63 9.34
CA GLN A 121 15.10 17.04 9.55
C GLN A 121 14.14 17.75 10.49
N LYS A 122 12.82 17.50 10.36
CA LYS A 122 11.82 18.06 11.29
C LYS A 122 11.96 17.50 12.71
N LEU A 123 12.27 16.21 12.85
CA LEU A 123 12.53 15.59 14.16
C LEU A 123 13.80 16.16 14.82
N ILE A 124 14.86 16.41 14.05
CA ILE A 124 16.10 17.04 14.52
C ILE A 124 15.82 18.48 14.96
N ALA A 125 15.12 19.26 14.13
CA ALA A 125 14.75 20.64 14.48
C ALA A 125 13.91 20.74 15.76
N LEU A 126 13.02 19.76 15.99
CA LEU A 126 12.26 19.67 17.25
C LEU A 126 13.15 19.41 18.46
N LEU A 127 14.14 18.52 18.33
CA LEU A 127 15.13 18.23 19.38
C LEU A 127 16.00 19.45 19.71
N GLU A 128 16.33 20.27 18.71
CA GLU A 128 17.15 21.47 18.87
C GLU A 128 16.36 22.66 19.46
N SER A 129 15.03 22.64 19.39
CA SER A 129 14.14 23.73 19.83
C SER A 129 13.80 23.72 21.35
N SER A 130 14.61 23.10 22.19
CA SER A 130 14.32 22.69 23.57
C SER A 130 14.13 23.81 24.62
N GLU A 131 14.05 25.09 24.25
CA GLU A 131 14.04 26.20 25.23
C GLU A 131 12.72 26.98 25.41
N SER A 132 11.59 26.56 24.84
CA SER A 132 10.31 27.28 25.02
C SER A 132 9.15 26.41 25.51
N SER A 133 8.27 27.05 26.30
CA SER A 133 7.27 26.55 27.26
C SER A 133 6.15 25.63 26.74
N ASP A 134 6.18 25.21 25.49
CA ASP A 134 5.16 24.34 24.88
C ASP A 134 5.70 22.92 24.65
N THR A 135 5.98 22.22 25.75
CA THR A 135 6.54 20.85 25.71
C THR A 135 5.52 19.80 25.29
N ALA A 136 4.24 20.01 25.57
CA ALA A 136 3.17 19.06 25.24
C ALA A 136 2.90 18.99 23.72
N SER A 137 2.67 20.13 23.06
CA SER A 137 2.42 20.18 21.61
C SER A 137 3.64 19.74 20.79
N LYS A 138 4.86 20.01 21.26
CA LYS A 138 6.10 19.49 20.65
C LYS A 138 6.19 17.96 20.72
N GLU A 139 5.73 17.36 21.81
CA GLU A 139 5.74 15.90 21.96
C GLU A 139 4.70 15.24 21.03
N ASP A 140 3.51 15.83 20.88
CA ASP A 140 2.49 15.33 19.96
C ASP A 140 2.95 15.41 18.49
N ILE A 141 3.56 16.54 18.10
CA ILE A 141 4.16 16.71 16.77
C ILE A 141 5.29 15.68 16.56
N ARG A 142 6.12 15.44 17.59
CA ARG A 142 7.19 14.44 17.56
C ARG A 142 6.63 13.03 17.36
N GLN A 143 5.60 12.63 18.12
CA GLN A 143 4.97 11.31 17.99
C GLN A 143 4.36 11.10 16.60
N MET A 144 3.66 12.11 16.08
CA MET A 144 3.15 12.08 14.70
C MET A 144 4.30 11.90 13.69
N LEU A 145 5.38 12.67 13.81
CA LEU A 145 6.53 12.58 12.90
C LEU A 145 7.26 11.24 13.00
N LEU A 146 7.38 10.66 14.19
CA LEU A 146 7.93 9.32 14.40
C LEU A 146 7.07 8.27 13.70
N LEU A 147 5.74 8.36 13.81
CA LEU A 147 4.83 7.47 13.10
C LEU A 147 4.98 7.60 11.58
N LYS A 148 5.08 8.84 11.05
CA LYS A 148 5.38 9.09 9.62
C LYS A 148 6.70 8.44 9.22
N ASN A 149 7.72 8.57 10.07
CA ASN A 149 9.05 8.02 9.81
C ASN A 149 9.04 6.49 9.71
N VAL A 150 8.36 5.81 10.62
CA VAL A 150 8.23 4.34 10.61
C VAL A 150 7.57 3.87 9.32
N VAL A 151 6.45 4.48 8.92
CA VAL A 151 5.71 4.09 7.71
C VAL A 151 6.54 4.29 6.45
N VAL A 152 7.18 5.46 6.31
CA VAL A 152 8.04 5.75 5.15
C VAL A 152 9.24 4.81 5.11
N THR A 153 9.88 4.55 6.24
CA THR A 153 11.04 3.65 6.35
C THR A 153 10.66 2.21 6.00
N GLN A 154 9.53 1.71 6.50
CA GLN A 154 9.06 0.36 6.18
C GLN A 154 8.79 0.20 4.68
N ARG A 155 8.14 1.19 4.05
CA ARG A 155 7.89 1.20 2.61
C ARG A 155 9.19 1.30 1.81
N LEU A 156 10.11 2.17 2.22
CA LEU A 156 11.43 2.31 1.59
C LEU A 156 12.22 0.99 1.65
N ASN A 157 12.27 0.34 2.83
CA ASN A 157 12.91 -0.94 3.03
C ASN A 157 12.31 -2.01 2.12
N SER A 158 10.97 -2.09 2.01
CA SER A 158 10.31 -3.06 1.13
C SER A 158 10.67 -2.87 -0.35
N LEU A 159 10.89 -1.63 -0.80
CA LEU A 159 11.27 -1.32 -2.17
C LEU A 159 12.77 -1.49 -2.43
N GLN A 160 13.61 -1.27 -1.41
CA GLN A 160 15.06 -1.47 -1.48
C GLN A 160 15.47 -2.94 -1.36
N GLN A 161 14.61 -3.78 -0.76
CA GLN A 161 14.80 -5.23 -0.78
C GLN A 161 14.68 -5.74 -2.22
N ARG A 162 15.82 -5.88 -2.88
CA ARG A 162 15.90 -6.62 -4.14
C ARG A 162 15.57 -8.08 -3.84
N PRO A 163 14.64 -8.72 -4.56
CA PRO A 163 14.52 -10.16 -4.50
C PRO A 163 15.89 -10.77 -4.81
N LEU A 164 16.29 -11.78 -4.05
CA LEU A 164 17.49 -12.56 -4.37
C LEU A 164 17.40 -12.98 -5.84
N PRO A 165 18.48 -12.84 -6.64
CA PRO A 165 18.47 -13.34 -8.00
C PRO A 165 18.04 -14.80 -7.98
N GLY A 166 16.92 -15.09 -8.63
CA GLY A 166 16.39 -16.46 -8.67
C GLY A 166 17.41 -17.38 -9.32
N ILE A 167 17.50 -18.62 -8.83
CA ILE A 167 18.25 -19.66 -9.52
C ILE A 167 17.57 -19.87 -10.88
N GLU A 168 18.24 -19.53 -11.97
CA GLU A 168 17.83 -19.98 -13.29
C GLU A 168 17.87 -21.50 -13.29
N VAL A 169 16.70 -22.13 -13.13
CA VAL A 169 16.56 -23.56 -13.39
C VAL A 169 16.82 -23.72 -14.87
N LYS A 170 18.05 -24.09 -15.23
CA LYS A 170 18.41 -24.51 -16.59
C LYS A 170 17.33 -25.49 -17.03
N LYS A 171 16.47 -25.07 -17.95
CA LYS A 171 15.46 -25.95 -18.53
C LYS A 171 16.20 -27.18 -19.04
N LYS A 172 16.05 -28.32 -18.35
CA LYS A 172 16.54 -29.61 -18.85
C LYS A 172 15.94 -29.75 -20.24
N LYS A 173 16.77 -29.75 -21.28
CA LYS A 173 16.37 -30.20 -22.61
C LYS A 173 15.76 -31.59 -22.41
N LYS A 174 14.43 -31.70 -22.52
CA LYS A 174 13.78 -33.00 -22.70
C LYS A 174 14.40 -33.59 -23.96
N LYS A 175 15.26 -34.60 -23.82
CA LYS A 175 15.51 -35.56 -24.90
C LYS A 175 14.15 -36.21 -25.15
N HIS A 176 13.45 -35.78 -26.20
CA HIS A 176 12.36 -36.54 -26.77
C HIS A 176 12.96 -37.83 -27.33
N GLY A 177 12.82 -38.91 -26.58
CA GLY A 177 12.87 -40.25 -27.12
C GLY A 177 11.45 -40.68 -27.46
N GLY A 178 11.24 -41.01 -28.73
CA GLY A 178 10.18 -41.89 -29.20
C GLY A 178 8.91 -41.21 -29.69
N VAL A 179 8.74 -41.16 -31.01
CA VAL A 179 7.45 -41.47 -31.64
C VAL A 179 7.74 -42.33 -32.88
N GLU A 180 7.38 -43.60 -32.77
CA GLU A 180 7.06 -44.45 -33.92
C GLU A 180 5.96 -43.77 -34.73
N GLY A 181 6.26 -43.45 -35.98
CA GLY A 181 5.29 -43.01 -36.97
C GLY A 181 5.21 -44.03 -38.10
N GLY A 182 4.08 -44.74 -38.16
CA GLY A 182 3.31 -44.93 -39.39
C GLY A 182 4.04 -45.46 -40.62
N ARG A 183 3.82 -46.74 -40.87
CA ARG A 183 3.97 -47.44 -42.16
C ARG A 183 3.17 -46.76 -43.27
N GLN A 184 3.80 -46.50 -44.43
CA GLN A 184 3.31 -46.55 -45.83
C GLN A 184 4.26 -45.67 -46.69
N VAL A 185 4.70 -45.95 -47.92
CA VAL A 185 4.48 -46.99 -48.94
C VAL A 185 5.50 -46.70 -50.07
N GLN A 186 6.07 -47.76 -50.67
CA GLN A 186 6.62 -47.89 -52.05
C GLN A 186 7.69 -46.88 -52.55
N ASN A 187 8.80 -47.27 -53.18
CA ASN A 187 8.83 -48.07 -54.42
C ASN A 187 10.27 -48.44 -54.81
N THR A 188 10.40 -49.57 -55.52
CA THR A 188 11.45 -49.95 -56.51
C THR A 188 12.89 -50.13 -55.99
N THR A 189 13.66 -51.16 -56.33
CA THR A 189 13.78 -51.83 -57.64
C THR A 189 14.46 -53.20 -57.47
N ASN A 190 14.10 -54.13 -58.33
CA ASN A 190 14.75 -55.41 -58.60
C ASN A 190 16.28 -55.29 -58.70
N GLU A 191 16.99 -56.23 -58.10
CA GLU A 191 18.30 -56.65 -58.59
C GLU A 191 18.18 -58.08 -59.12
N ASN A 192 18.34 -58.18 -60.43
CA ASN A 192 18.66 -59.42 -61.12
C ASN A 192 20.07 -59.83 -60.67
N GLU A 193 20.21 -61.02 -60.07
CA GLU A 193 20.95 -62.20 -60.58
C GLU A 193 21.09 -63.25 -59.48
#